data_AF-A0A841AL22-F1
#
_entry.id   AF-A0A841AL22-F1
#
_cell.length_a   1.000
_cell.length_b   1.000
_cell.length_c   1.000
_cell.angle_alpha   90.00
_cell.angle_beta   90.00
_cell.angle_gamma   90.00
#
_symmetry.space_group_name_H-M   'P 1'
#
loop_
_entity.id
_entity.type
_entity.pdbx_description
1 polymer ?
#
loop_
_entity_poly.entity_id
_entity_poly.type
_entity_poly.pdbx_seq_one_letter_code
_entity_poly.pdbx_strand_id
1 'polypeptide(L)'
;MTFRSVSVMALVAVSIVLAGCSVQEPPAEVTPSVTAVDTSGWETISLSGSSSLSNQTFEIPSEARSIDLTVACAQGSVVFVSSGDPADPMATPGAEAWCGSVTTQRLPLVETPRILRLSVGVPDGATFAITGEFSTEQATSPDPAVEADCKRYFDLYSAVYNADDGFRLGLTSPEDWANQIAIAGRDASALDADSSEIMALQLPAIVATLNRTDLVPGSLTGVLGIERIPEFSAATNIFQQVCNRNGNALTIMAQYGG
;
A
#
# COMPACT_ATOMS: atom_id res chain seq x y z
N MET A 1 70.95 -0.77 16.26
CA MET A 1 71.41 -0.94 14.87
C MET A 1 70.17 -0.84 13.98
N THR A 2 69.80 0.34 13.47
CA THR A 2 70.09 0.83 12.09
C THR A 2 69.77 -0.23 11.02
N PHE A 3 68.84 -0.05 10.08
CA PHE A 3 68.83 1.01 9.05
C PHE A 3 67.44 1.34 8.47
N ARG A 4 67.33 2.58 7.98
CA ARG A 4 66.26 3.22 7.20
C ARG A 4 66.05 2.56 5.83
N SER A 5 64.86 2.75 5.26
CA SER A 5 64.71 2.96 3.81
C SER A 5 63.63 4.00 3.53
N VAL A 6 64.09 5.08 2.88
CA VAL A 6 63.40 6.25 2.35
C VAL A 6 63.22 5.99 0.85
N SER A 7 62.10 6.43 0.24
CA SER A 7 61.97 6.83 -1.19
C SER A 7 60.49 6.92 -1.57
N VAL A 8 59.98 7.83 -2.40
CA VAL A 8 60.41 9.12 -2.98
C VAL A 8 59.07 9.82 -3.32
N MET A 9 58.96 11.09 -2.95
CA MET A 9 57.85 11.97 -3.26
C MET A 9 58.04 12.50 -4.69
N ALA A 10 57.11 12.21 -5.61
CA ALA A 10 57.11 12.81 -6.95
C ALA A 10 56.12 13.99 -6.97
N LEU A 11 56.67 15.20 -6.96
CA LEU A 11 55.94 16.46 -7.06
C LEU A 11 55.84 16.81 -8.56
N VAL A 12 54.64 16.69 -9.14
CA VAL A 12 54.39 17.15 -10.52
C VAL A 12 53.98 18.63 -10.44
N ALA A 13 54.89 19.50 -10.89
CA ALA A 13 54.62 20.91 -11.11
C ALA A 13 53.77 21.07 -12.39
N VAL A 14 52.55 21.56 -12.25
CA VAL A 14 51.69 21.95 -13.39
C VAL A 14 51.77 23.47 -13.53
N SER A 15 52.32 23.91 -14.66
CA SER A 15 52.46 25.30 -15.07
C SER A 15 51.10 25.91 -15.39
N ILE A 16 50.72 26.98 -14.68
CA ILE A 16 49.53 27.79 -14.98
C ILE A 16 49.88 28.75 -16.12
N VAL A 17 49.30 28.51 -17.30
CA VAL A 17 49.31 29.46 -18.42
C VAL A 17 48.16 30.44 -18.20
N LEU A 18 48.48 31.70 -17.89
CA LEU A 18 47.52 32.80 -17.92
C LEU A 18 47.17 33.14 -19.38
N ALA A 19 46.12 32.53 -19.90
CA ALA A 19 45.42 33.00 -21.09
C ALA A 19 44.18 33.78 -20.63
N GLY A 20 44.15 35.09 -20.92
CA GLY A 20 42.99 35.93 -20.66
C GLY A 20 41.81 35.51 -21.53
N CYS A 21 40.81 34.89 -20.92
CA CYS A 21 39.49 34.72 -21.50
C CYS A 21 38.55 35.73 -20.85
N SER A 22 38.04 36.66 -21.64
CA SER A 22 36.87 37.47 -21.31
C SER A 22 35.75 36.53 -20.88
N VAL A 23 35.39 36.55 -19.59
CA VAL A 23 34.24 35.83 -19.06
C VAL A 23 33.00 36.45 -19.67
N GLN A 24 32.40 35.73 -20.63
CA GLN A 24 31.07 36.02 -21.10
C GLN A 24 30.12 35.71 -19.95
N GLU A 25 29.41 36.72 -19.49
CA GLU A 25 28.41 36.61 -18.42
C GLU A 25 27.42 35.49 -18.80
N PRO A 26 27.14 34.53 -17.90
CA PRO A 26 26.20 33.47 -18.19
C PRO A 26 24.86 34.10 -18.59
N PRO A 27 24.21 33.63 -19.66
CA PRO A 27 22.86 34.10 -19.97
C PRO A 27 21.98 33.90 -18.75
N ALA A 28 21.19 34.93 -18.43
CA ALA A 28 20.30 34.94 -17.28
C ALA A 28 19.54 33.61 -17.18
N GLU A 29 19.71 32.94 -16.04
CA GLU A 29 19.03 31.71 -15.72
C GLU A 29 17.53 31.98 -15.77
N VAL A 30 16.85 31.39 -16.76
CA VAL A 30 15.40 31.50 -16.90
C VAL A 30 14.81 30.79 -15.70
N THR A 31 14.51 31.55 -14.65
CA THR A 31 13.78 31.01 -13.49
C THR A 31 12.44 30.54 -14.04
N PRO A 32 12.11 29.23 -13.99
CA PRO A 32 10.82 28.77 -14.45
C PRO A 32 9.77 29.50 -13.61
N SER A 33 8.92 30.28 -14.28
CA SER A 33 7.72 30.81 -13.64
C SER A 33 6.82 29.63 -13.35
N VAL A 34 6.89 29.11 -12.13
CA VAL A 34 5.91 28.15 -11.64
C VAL A 34 4.63 28.94 -11.46
N THR A 35 3.74 28.88 -12.46
CA THR A 35 2.39 29.40 -12.31
C THR A 35 1.71 28.57 -11.22
N ALA A 36 1.44 29.18 -10.07
CA ALA A 36 0.68 28.54 -9.02
C ALA A 36 -0.71 28.19 -9.57
N VAL A 37 -1.11 26.93 -9.42
CA VAL A 37 -2.46 26.48 -9.75
C VAL A 37 -3.41 27.03 -8.69
N ASP A 38 -4.50 27.66 -9.12
CA ASP A 38 -5.57 28.07 -8.21
C ASP A 38 -6.44 26.87 -7.86
N THR A 39 -6.40 26.45 -6.59
CA THR A 39 -7.17 25.32 -6.06
C THR A 39 -8.46 25.75 -5.36
N SER A 40 -8.75 27.05 -5.28
CA SER A 40 -9.87 27.58 -4.48
C SER A 40 -11.26 27.17 -4.99
N GLY A 41 -11.36 26.78 -6.27
CA GLY A 41 -12.59 26.28 -6.88
C GLY A 41 -12.75 24.76 -6.88
N TRP A 42 -11.79 24.01 -6.32
CA TRP A 42 -11.84 22.55 -6.33
C TRP A 42 -12.90 22.03 -5.36
N GLU A 43 -13.59 20.97 -5.76
CA GLU A 43 -14.55 20.30 -4.90
C GLU A 43 -13.84 19.70 -3.69
N THR A 44 -14.35 19.96 -2.49
CA THR A 44 -13.93 19.28 -1.26
C THR A 44 -14.89 18.14 -0.96
N ILE A 45 -14.37 16.99 -0.57
CA ILE A 45 -15.20 15.86 -0.18
C ILE A 45 -15.61 16.03 1.27
N SER A 46 -16.91 15.91 1.56
CA SER A 46 -17.44 15.87 2.92
C SER A 46 -18.62 14.91 2.96
N LEU A 47 -18.39 13.72 3.51
CA LEU A 47 -19.39 12.66 3.63
C LEU A 47 -19.53 12.27 5.10
N SER A 48 -20.76 12.05 5.55
CA SER A 48 -21.02 11.46 6.86
C SER A 48 -22.33 10.68 6.83
N GLY A 49 -22.44 9.67 7.70
CA GLY A 49 -23.62 8.81 7.75
C GLY A 49 -23.53 7.77 8.85
N SER A 50 -24.59 6.96 8.97
CA SER A 50 -24.74 5.91 10.01
C SER A 50 -25.03 4.52 9.42
N SER A 51 -24.79 4.36 8.12
CA SER A 51 -25.01 3.13 7.35
C SER A 51 -24.06 3.10 6.15
N SER A 52 -23.81 1.93 5.59
CA SER A 52 -23.00 1.78 4.38
C SER A 52 -23.46 2.69 3.24
N LEU A 53 -22.49 3.24 2.50
CA LEU A 53 -22.70 3.99 1.27
C LEU A 53 -22.04 3.26 0.11
N SER A 54 -22.73 3.18 -1.03
CA SER A 54 -22.13 2.67 -2.25
C SER A 54 -21.88 3.78 -3.26
N ASN A 55 -20.71 3.72 -3.89
CA ASN A 55 -20.39 4.37 -5.17
C ASN A 55 -20.68 5.87 -5.24
N GLN A 56 -20.24 6.65 -4.25
CA GLN A 56 -20.19 8.11 -4.37
C GLN A 56 -19.10 8.49 -5.37
N THR A 57 -19.39 9.41 -6.29
CA THR A 57 -18.47 9.80 -7.36
C THR A 57 -18.13 11.27 -7.29
N PHE A 58 -16.85 11.59 -7.44
CA PHE A 58 -16.33 12.96 -7.45
C PHE A 58 -15.50 13.18 -8.71
N GLU A 59 -15.59 14.37 -9.29
CA GLU A 59 -14.73 14.75 -10.41
C GLU A 59 -13.34 15.11 -9.89
N ILE A 60 -12.30 14.58 -10.53
CA ILE A 60 -10.92 14.91 -10.16
C ILE A 60 -10.50 16.16 -10.96
N PRO A 61 -10.19 17.31 -10.30
CA PRO A 61 -9.72 18.52 -10.98
C PRO A 61 -8.50 18.22 -11.85
N SER A 62 -8.38 18.78 -13.06
CA SER A 62 -7.37 18.40 -14.06
C SER A 62 -5.93 18.44 -13.58
N GLU A 63 -5.59 19.37 -12.70
CA GLU A 63 -4.24 19.59 -12.19
C GLU A 63 -3.97 18.87 -10.86
N ALA A 64 -4.98 18.22 -10.26
CA ALA A 64 -4.80 17.42 -9.05
C ALA A 64 -3.92 16.19 -9.34
N ARG A 65 -2.97 15.91 -8.44
CA ARG A 65 -2.04 14.77 -8.52
C ARG A 65 -2.20 13.81 -7.35
N SER A 66 -2.74 14.29 -6.24
CA SER A 66 -3.11 13.46 -5.10
C SER A 66 -4.37 13.98 -4.43
N ILE A 67 -4.93 13.18 -3.53
CA ILE A 67 -6.00 13.58 -2.63
C ILE A 67 -5.63 13.19 -1.20
N ASP A 68 -5.78 14.12 -0.26
CA ASP A 68 -5.69 13.85 1.17
C ASP A 68 -7.07 13.49 1.69
N LEU A 69 -7.25 12.24 2.09
CA LEU A 69 -8.51 11.72 2.63
C LEU A 69 -8.35 11.43 4.12
N THR A 70 -9.22 12.04 4.93
CA THR A 70 -9.34 11.74 6.35
C THR A 70 -10.61 10.95 6.59
N VAL A 71 -10.47 9.78 7.20
CA VAL A 71 -11.57 8.90 7.57
C VAL A 71 -11.68 8.83 9.08
N ALA A 72 -12.89 8.95 9.59
CA ALA A 72 -13.24 8.72 10.98
C ALA A 72 -14.44 7.77 11.05
N CYS A 73 -14.20 6.54 11.50
CA CYS A 73 -15.25 5.57 11.78
C CYS A 73 -14.78 4.61 12.88
N ALA A 74 -15.72 4.16 13.71
CA ALA A 74 -15.40 3.31 14.86
C ALA A 74 -15.21 1.83 14.47
N GLN A 75 -15.97 1.35 13.48
CA GLN A 75 -15.97 -0.05 13.01
C GLN A 75 -16.38 -0.08 11.52
N GLY A 76 -15.87 -1.06 10.76
CA GLY A 76 -16.08 -1.20 9.30
C GLY A 76 -14.83 -0.97 8.45
N SER A 77 -15.01 -0.75 7.16
CA SER A 77 -13.97 -0.34 6.22
C SER A 77 -14.48 0.71 5.22
N VAL A 78 -13.54 1.48 4.67
CA VAL A 78 -13.78 2.46 3.62
C VAL A 78 -12.89 2.09 2.45
N VAL A 79 -13.49 1.82 1.31
CA VAL A 79 -12.78 1.46 0.09
C VAL A 79 -12.78 2.67 -0.84
N PHE A 80 -11.59 3.12 -1.21
CA PHE A 80 -11.40 4.15 -2.22
C PHE A 80 -11.03 3.47 -3.52
N VAL A 81 -11.62 3.92 -4.63
CA VAL A 81 -11.21 3.49 -5.96
C VAL A 81 -11.04 4.76 -6.79
N SER A 82 -9.80 5.20 -6.99
CA SER A 82 -9.51 6.12 -8.10
C SER A 82 -9.71 5.32 -9.38
N SER A 83 -10.69 5.68 -10.20
CA SER A 83 -11.23 4.80 -11.24
C SER A 83 -10.17 4.14 -12.13
N GLY A 84 -10.26 2.82 -12.32
CA GLY A 84 -10.19 2.23 -13.66
C GLY A 84 -11.61 2.01 -14.21
N ASP A 85 -11.73 1.29 -15.32
CA ASP A 85 -12.94 1.13 -16.16
C ASP A 85 -14.25 0.94 -15.34
N PRO A 86 -15.29 1.77 -15.57
CA PRO A 86 -16.63 1.59 -15.00
C PRO A 86 -17.24 0.19 -15.13
N ALA A 87 -16.88 -0.55 -16.16
CA ALA A 87 -17.37 -1.90 -16.45
C ALA A 87 -16.55 -3.01 -15.77
N ASP A 88 -15.44 -2.65 -15.10
CA ASP A 88 -14.57 -3.59 -14.43
C ASP A 88 -14.64 -3.38 -12.90
N PRO A 89 -15.43 -4.17 -12.16
CA PRO A 89 -15.46 -4.13 -10.70
C PRO A 89 -14.14 -4.60 -10.06
N MET A 90 -13.19 -5.10 -10.85
CA MET A 90 -11.81 -5.44 -10.46
C MET A 90 -10.79 -4.37 -10.89
N ALA A 91 -11.24 -3.24 -11.44
CA ALA A 91 -10.37 -2.16 -11.86
C ALA A 91 -9.63 -1.56 -10.66
N THR A 92 -8.41 -2.07 -10.48
CA THR A 92 -7.37 -1.70 -9.50
C THR A 92 -7.93 -1.43 -8.10
N PRO A 93 -7.80 -2.34 -7.12
CA PRO A 93 -8.19 -2.00 -5.76
C PRO A 93 -7.47 -0.70 -5.40
N GLY A 94 -8.23 0.37 -5.22
CA GLY A 94 -7.66 1.58 -4.65
C GLY A 94 -7.41 1.33 -3.17
N ALA A 95 -6.82 2.33 -2.50
CA ALA A 95 -6.53 2.18 -1.09
C ALA A 95 -7.79 1.82 -0.29
N GLU A 96 -7.67 0.91 0.65
CA GLU A 96 -8.69 0.65 1.66
C GLU A 96 -8.21 1.21 3.00
N ALA A 97 -9.09 1.92 3.69
CA ALA A 97 -8.88 2.35 5.06
C ALA A 97 -9.80 1.55 5.99
N TRP A 98 -9.21 0.94 7.01
CA TRP A 98 -9.95 0.24 8.05
C TRP A 98 -10.41 1.20 9.14
N CYS A 99 -11.66 1.04 9.59
CA CYS A 99 -12.21 1.82 10.69
C CYS A 99 -11.63 1.37 12.05
N GLY A 100 -11.49 2.31 12.99
CA GLY A 100 -10.92 2.05 14.32
C GLY A 100 -10.15 3.23 14.91
N SER A 101 -9.78 4.20 14.07
CA SER A 101 -9.19 5.48 14.47
C SER A 101 -9.42 6.54 13.39
N VAL A 102 -9.16 7.81 13.70
CA VAL A 102 -9.07 8.84 12.67
C VAL A 102 -7.76 8.65 11.91
N THR A 103 -7.85 8.48 10.59
CA THR A 103 -6.67 8.29 9.73
C THR A 103 -6.73 9.22 8.53
N THR A 104 -5.61 9.88 8.25
CA THR A 104 -5.41 10.67 7.04
C THR A 104 -4.45 9.93 6.11
N GLN A 105 -4.79 9.83 4.83
CA GLN A 105 -3.98 9.19 3.79
C GLN A 105 -3.92 10.07 2.55
N ARG A 106 -2.73 10.20 1.95
CA ARG A 106 -2.54 10.85 0.66
C ARG A 106 -2.51 9.81 -0.44
N LEU A 107 -3.52 9.81 -1.31
CA LEU A 107 -3.62 8.84 -2.40
C LEU A 107 -3.15 9.45 -3.72
N PRO A 108 -2.34 8.74 -4.52
CA PRO A 108 -2.04 9.18 -5.87
C PRO A 108 -3.31 9.14 -6.72
N LEU A 109 -3.46 10.10 -7.64
CA LEU A 109 -4.56 10.14 -8.59
C LEU A 109 -4.07 9.66 -9.96
N VAL A 110 -4.83 8.76 -10.57
CA VAL A 110 -4.56 8.28 -11.93
C VAL A 110 -4.93 9.34 -12.97
N GLU A 111 -4.19 9.39 -14.07
CA GLU A 111 -4.39 10.43 -15.09
C GLU A 111 -5.70 10.26 -15.88
N THR A 112 -6.23 9.05 -16.01
CA THR A 112 -7.48 8.79 -16.74
C THR A 112 -8.09 7.45 -16.30
N PRO A 113 -9.41 7.35 -16.04
CA PRO A 113 -10.40 8.43 -15.97
C PRO A 113 -10.20 9.37 -14.77
N ARG A 114 -10.59 10.64 -14.91
CA ARG A 114 -10.54 11.66 -13.84
C ARG A 114 -11.77 11.59 -12.92
N ILE A 115 -12.10 10.40 -12.45
CA ILE A 115 -13.23 10.16 -11.53
C ILE A 115 -12.73 9.43 -10.29
N LEU A 116 -13.03 9.97 -9.12
CA LEU A 116 -12.84 9.28 -7.86
C LEU A 116 -14.15 8.60 -7.45
N ARG A 117 -14.08 7.31 -7.09
CA ARG A 117 -15.21 6.57 -6.53
C ARG A 117 -14.91 6.21 -5.09
N LEU A 118 -15.91 6.37 -4.24
CA LEU A 118 -15.83 6.11 -2.82
C LEU A 118 -16.99 5.22 -2.38
N SER A 119 -16.64 4.13 -1.69
CA SER A 119 -17.59 3.21 -1.07
C SER A 119 -17.27 3.04 0.41
N VAL A 120 -18.30 3.04 1.24
CA VAL A 120 -18.19 2.93 2.70
C VAL A 120 -18.96 1.70 3.14
N GLY A 121 -18.28 0.75 3.79
CA GLY A 121 -18.89 -0.40 4.43
C GLY A 121 -18.80 -0.28 5.94
N VAL A 122 -19.89 0.09 6.62
CA VAL A 122 -19.92 0.15 8.09
C VAL A 122 -21.06 -0.71 8.65
N PRO A 123 -20.92 -1.30 9.86
CA PRO A 123 -22.02 -2.02 10.50
C PRO A 123 -23.26 -1.14 10.68
N ASP A 124 -24.44 -1.75 10.73
CA ASP A 124 -25.69 -1.03 10.97
C ASP A 124 -25.63 -0.21 12.27
N GLY A 125 -25.91 1.09 12.16
CA GLY A 125 -25.86 2.02 13.28
C GLY A 125 -24.46 2.54 13.62
N ALA A 126 -23.41 2.08 12.94
CA ALA A 126 -22.07 2.66 13.06
C ALA A 126 -21.96 3.95 12.23
N THR A 127 -21.43 5.00 12.84
CA THR A 127 -21.24 6.29 12.18
C THR A 127 -19.88 6.40 11.52
N PHE A 128 -19.83 7.07 10.37
CA PHE A 128 -18.60 7.47 9.69
C PHE A 128 -18.63 8.95 9.32
N ALA A 129 -17.44 9.52 9.17
CA ALA A 129 -17.18 10.82 8.56
C ALA A 129 -15.94 10.71 7.67
N ILE A 130 -16.00 11.30 6.49
CA ILE A 130 -14.90 11.36 5.53
C ILE A 130 -14.77 12.80 5.04
N THR A 131 -13.56 13.32 5.08
CA THR A 131 -13.21 14.60 4.44
C THR A 131 -12.09 14.40 3.45
N GLY A 132 -12.10 15.13 2.35
CA GLY A 132 -11.09 15.00 1.30
C GLY A 132 -10.73 16.32 0.64
N GLU A 133 -9.44 16.53 0.40
CA GLU A 133 -8.90 17.70 -0.29
C GLU A 133 -7.96 17.28 -1.41
N PHE A 134 -8.24 17.74 -2.63
CA PHE A 134 -7.35 17.52 -3.78
C PHE A 134 -6.09 18.38 -3.67
N SER A 135 -4.96 17.83 -4.09
CA SER A 135 -3.66 18.50 -4.03
C SER A 135 -2.91 18.40 -5.36
N THR A 136 -2.17 19.45 -5.71
CA THR A 136 -1.21 19.45 -6.82
C THR A 136 0.09 18.74 -6.47
N GLU A 137 0.33 18.46 -5.19
CA GLU A 137 1.48 17.68 -4.74
C GLU A 137 1.32 16.23 -5.18
N GLN A 138 2.43 15.59 -5.57
CA GLN A 138 2.43 14.15 -5.78
C GLN A 138 2.33 13.44 -4.43
N ALA A 139 1.59 12.33 -4.38
CA ALA A 139 1.74 11.39 -3.28
C ALA A 139 3.19 10.89 -3.25
N THR A 140 3.74 10.70 -2.06
CA THR A 140 5.08 10.13 -1.91
C THR A 140 5.11 8.77 -2.59
N SER A 141 6.20 8.47 -3.31
CA SER A 141 6.39 7.15 -3.89
C SER A 141 6.37 6.08 -2.80
N PRO A 142 5.79 4.89 -3.07
CA PRO A 142 5.86 3.75 -2.17
C PRO A 142 7.30 3.50 -1.71
N ASP A 143 7.47 3.16 -0.43
CA ASP A 143 8.73 2.61 0.06
C ASP A 143 8.94 1.24 -0.61
N PRO A 144 10.03 1.05 -1.38
CA PRO A 144 10.26 -0.19 -2.13
C PRO A 144 10.49 -1.41 -1.23
N ALA A 145 10.97 -1.22 0.00
CA ALA A 145 11.10 -2.32 0.96
C ALA A 145 9.72 -2.76 1.45
N VAL A 146 8.84 -1.79 1.76
CA VAL A 146 7.46 -2.09 2.16
C VAL A 146 6.67 -2.70 1.01
N GLU A 147 6.85 -2.23 -0.22
CA GLU A 147 6.25 -2.81 -1.42
C GLU A 147 6.65 -4.28 -1.61
N ALA A 148 7.94 -4.61 -1.45
CA ALA A 148 8.43 -5.98 -1.57
C ALA A 148 7.84 -6.91 -0.50
N ASP A 149 7.78 -6.46 0.75
CA ASP A 149 7.17 -7.21 1.85
C ASP A 149 5.67 -7.41 1.64
N CYS A 150 4.96 -6.36 1.22
CA CYS A 150 3.54 -6.42 0.86
C CYS A 150 3.29 -7.44 -0.25
N LYS A 151 4.07 -7.42 -1.32
CA LYS A 151 3.93 -8.39 -2.41
C LYS A 151 4.09 -9.84 -1.92
N ARG A 152 5.13 -10.11 -1.13
CA ARG A 152 5.38 -11.46 -0.58
C ARG A 152 4.24 -11.90 0.33
N TYR A 153 3.75 -10.99 1.17
CA TYR A 153 2.60 -11.25 2.03
C TYR A 153 1.33 -11.53 1.20
N PHE A 154 1.12 -10.81 0.09
CA PHE A 154 -0.06 -10.99 -0.77
C PHE A 154 -0.06 -12.35 -1.47
N ASP A 155 1.09 -12.77 -1.99
CA ASP A 155 1.26 -14.09 -2.60
C ASP A 155 0.94 -15.19 -1.57
N LEU A 156 1.44 -15.03 -0.34
CA LEU A 156 1.16 -15.94 0.78
C LEU A 156 -0.32 -15.97 1.17
N TYR A 157 -0.93 -14.80 1.42
CA TYR A 157 -2.31 -14.73 1.89
C TYR A 157 -3.28 -15.22 0.82
N SER A 158 -3.00 -14.95 -0.46
CA SER A 158 -3.77 -15.51 -1.58
C SER A 158 -3.70 -17.03 -1.64
N ALA A 159 -2.54 -17.64 -1.35
CA ALA A 159 -2.42 -19.09 -1.27
C ALA A 159 -3.27 -19.68 -0.12
N VAL A 160 -3.24 -19.05 1.06
CA VAL A 160 -4.08 -19.45 2.21
C VAL A 160 -5.57 -19.32 1.86
N TYR A 161 -5.97 -18.19 1.27
CA TYR A 161 -7.35 -17.94 0.86
C TYR A 161 -7.85 -18.98 -0.15
N ASN A 162 -7.06 -19.25 -1.19
CA ASN A 162 -7.43 -20.21 -2.23
C ASN A 162 -7.48 -21.65 -1.71
N ALA A 163 -6.58 -22.03 -0.78
CA ALA A 163 -6.64 -23.33 -0.13
C ALA A 163 -7.97 -23.47 0.62
N ASP A 164 -8.31 -22.50 1.46
CA ASP A 164 -9.52 -22.53 2.28
C ASP A 164 -10.80 -22.49 1.45
N ASP A 165 -10.88 -21.59 0.47
CA ASP A 165 -12.06 -21.45 -0.38
C ASP A 165 -12.21 -22.66 -1.31
N GLY A 166 -11.11 -23.13 -1.92
CA GLY A 166 -11.08 -24.35 -2.71
C GLY A 166 -11.52 -25.58 -1.92
N PHE A 167 -11.13 -25.69 -0.65
CA PHE A 167 -11.60 -26.76 0.24
C PHE A 167 -13.11 -26.65 0.49
N ARG A 168 -13.61 -25.46 0.83
CA ARG A 168 -15.06 -25.22 1.05
C ARG A 168 -15.91 -25.53 -0.19
N LEU A 169 -15.38 -25.27 -1.38
CA LEU A 169 -16.03 -25.55 -2.66
C LEU A 169 -15.87 -27.01 -3.13
N GLY A 170 -15.13 -27.85 -2.40
CA GLY A 170 -14.85 -29.23 -2.78
C GLY A 170 -13.87 -29.38 -3.96
N LEU A 171 -13.10 -28.33 -4.25
CA LEU A 171 -12.10 -28.27 -5.33
C LEU A 171 -10.69 -28.63 -4.84
N THR A 172 -10.45 -28.60 -3.52
CA THR A 172 -9.17 -28.95 -2.89
C THR A 172 -9.38 -30.07 -1.88
N SER A 173 -8.55 -31.11 -1.94
CA SER A 173 -8.60 -32.21 -0.97
C SER A 173 -8.03 -31.77 0.39
N PRO A 174 -8.33 -32.46 1.51
CA PRO A 174 -7.69 -32.17 2.80
C PRO A 174 -6.15 -32.24 2.75
N GLU A 175 -5.59 -33.16 1.96
CA GLU A 175 -4.15 -33.34 1.81
C GLU A 175 -3.52 -32.19 1.03
N ASP A 176 -4.15 -31.77 -0.07
CA ASP A 176 -3.70 -30.62 -0.86
C ASP A 176 -3.81 -29.32 -0.07
N TRP A 177 -4.88 -29.17 0.71
CA TRP A 177 -5.06 -28.05 1.63
C TRP A 177 -3.91 -27.98 2.64
N ALA A 178 -3.62 -29.09 3.33
CA ALA A 178 -2.56 -29.15 4.33
C ALA A 178 -1.18 -28.85 3.72
N ASN A 179 -0.92 -29.34 2.50
CA ASN A 179 0.32 -29.05 1.77
C ASN A 179 0.44 -27.55 1.44
N GLN A 180 -0.64 -26.91 1.00
CA GLN A 180 -0.65 -25.47 0.70
C GLN A 180 -0.43 -24.62 1.96
N ILE A 181 -1.09 -24.97 3.07
CA ILE A 181 -0.88 -24.27 4.35
C ILE A 181 0.54 -24.46 4.87
N ALA A 182 1.13 -25.66 4.72
CA ALA A 182 2.53 -25.88 5.09
C ALA A 182 3.53 -25.11 4.20
N ILE A 183 3.22 -24.89 2.93
CA ILE A 183 3.99 -23.99 2.05
C ILE A 183 3.86 -22.55 2.55
N ALA A 184 2.65 -22.06 2.77
CA ALA A 184 2.40 -20.73 3.29
C ALA A 184 3.10 -20.50 4.65
N GLY A 185 3.11 -21.48 5.56
CA GLY A 185 3.83 -21.37 6.83
C GLY A 185 5.35 -21.18 6.66
N ARG A 186 5.96 -21.83 5.65
CA ARG A 186 7.38 -21.62 5.33
C ARG A 186 7.62 -20.25 4.72
N ASP A 187 6.75 -19.82 3.81
CA ASP A 187 6.86 -18.51 3.17
C ASP A 187 6.67 -17.37 4.18
N ALA A 188 5.75 -17.54 5.15
CA ALA A 188 5.59 -16.61 6.28
C ALA A 188 6.84 -16.55 7.15
N SER A 189 7.46 -17.71 7.43
CA SER A 189 8.68 -17.76 8.24
C SER A 189 9.87 -17.11 7.53
N ALA A 190 9.95 -17.26 6.21
CA ALA A 190 10.95 -16.58 5.38
C ALA A 190 10.70 -15.07 5.33
N LEU A 191 9.44 -14.64 5.23
CA LEU A 191 9.07 -13.24 5.29
C LEU A 191 9.40 -12.64 6.66
N ASP A 192 9.10 -13.34 7.75
CA ASP A 192 9.41 -12.92 9.13
C ASP A 192 10.91 -12.65 9.35
N ALA A 193 11.77 -13.47 8.73
CA ALA A 193 13.22 -13.32 8.83
C ALA A 193 13.77 -12.12 8.05
N ASP A 194 13.08 -11.70 6.98
CA ASP A 194 13.56 -10.70 6.03
C ASP A 194 12.91 -9.32 6.22
N SER A 195 11.66 -9.29 6.68
CA SER A 195 10.87 -8.08 6.83
C SER A 195 11.38 -7.20 7.97
N SER A 196 11.11 -5.91 7.86
CA SER A 196 11.46 -4.94 8.89
C SER A 196 10.25 -4.15 9.38
N GLU A 197 10.46 -3.35 10.42
CA GLU A 197 9.46 -2.41 10.96
C GLU A 197 8.18 -3.07 11.51
N ILE A 198 7.03 -2.42 11.32
CA ILE A 198 5.75 -2.81 11.92
C ILE A 198 5.22 -4.13 11.35
N MET A 199 5.61 -4.51 10.12
CA MET A 199 5.25 -5.80 9.51
C MET A 199 5.93 -6.97 10.21
N ALA A 200 7.21 -6.83 10.54
CA ALA A 200 7.96 -7.82 11.33
C ALA A 200 7.34 -8.07 12.71
N LEU A 201 6.63 -7.08 13.28
CA LEU A 201 5.93 -7.27 14.56
C LEU A 201 4.68 -8.14 14.45
N GLN A 202 4.10 -8.31 13.26
CA GLN A 202 2.86 -9.06 13.05
C GLN A 202 3.08 -10.48 12.51
N LEU A 203 4.17 -10.69 11.76
CA LEU A 203 4.50 -11.99 11.16
C LEU A 203 4.59 -13.16 12.15
N PRO A 204 5.06 -12.99 13.40
CA PRO A 204 5.07 -14.09 14.35
C PRO A 204 3.69 -14.69 14.64
N ALA A 205 2.63 -13.87 14.63
CA ALA A 205 1.25 -14.35 14.82
C ALA A 205 0.76 -15.16 13.60
N ILE A 206 1.12 -14.73 12.39
CA ILE A 206 0.84 -15.44 11.14
C ILE A 206 1.60 -16.77 11.10
N VAL A 207 2.90 -16.76 11.37
CA VAL A 207 3.76 -17.95 11.43
C VAL A 207 3.25 -18.95 12.46
N ALA A 208 2.91 -18.48 13.67
CA ALA A 208 2.39 -19.33 14.73
C ALA A 208 1.07 -20.00 14.31
N THR A 209 0.19 -19.25 13.64
CA THR A 209 -1.09 -19.77 13.16
C THR A 209 -0.92 -20.82 12.09
N LEU A 210 -0.15 -20.54 11.03
CA LEU A 210 0.00 -21.45 9.88
C LEU A 210 0.76 -22.74 10.23
N ASN A 211 1.57 -22.73 11.29
CA ASN A 211 2.29 -23.90 11.77
C ASN A 211 1.53 -24.75 12.81
N ARG A 212 0.28 -24.39 13.13
CA ARG A 212 -0.57 -25.20 14.01
C ARG A 212 -0.89 -26.55 13.38
N THR A 213 -0.84 -27.61 14.18
CA THR A 213 -1.16 -28.98 13.75
C THR A 213 -2.64 -29.33 13.93
N ASP A 214 -3.40 -28.48 14.61
CA ASP A 214 -4.82 -28.65 14.92
C ASP A 214 -5.73 -27.81 14.02
N LEU A 215 -5.22 -27.26 12.92
CA LEU A 215 -6.02 -26.47 11.98
C LEU A 215 -7.06 -27.35 11.28
N VAL A 216 -8.27 -26.82 11.17
CA VAL A 216 -9.37 -27.45 10.43
C VAL A 216 -9.39 -26.87 9.01
N PRO A 217 -9.41 -27.69 7.94
CA PRO A 217 -9.50 -27.18 6.58
C PRO A 217 -10.71 -26.25 6.36
N GLY A 218 -10.49 -25.11 5.70
CA GLY A 218 -11.53 -24.12 5.44
C GLY A 218 -11.92 -23.25 6.64
N SER A 219 -11.09 -23.21 7.69
CA SER A 219 -11.35 -22.45 8.92
C SER A 219 -10.44 -21.25 9.15
N LEU A 220 -9.39 -21.04 8.34
CA LEU A 220 -8.48 -19.91 8.47
C LEU A 220 -9.16 -18.62 8.00
N THR A 221 -9.82 -18.67 6.84
CA THR A 221 -10.51 -17.53 6.24
C THR A 221 -12.01 -17.54 6.55
N GLY A 222 -12.56 -16.36 6.72
CA GLY A 222 -13.99 -16.15 6.93
C GLY A 222 -14.84 -16.28 5.70
N VAL A 223 -16.15 -16.41 5.92
CA VAL A 223 -17.13 -15.99 4.92
C VAL A 223 -17.13 -14.45 4.93
N LEU A 224 -16.99 -13.79 3.78
CA LEU A 224 -16.89 -12.32 3.64
C LEU A 224 -15.63 -11.68 4.28
N GLY A 225 -14.50 -12.40 4.34
CA GLY A 225 -13.23 -11.82 4.82
C GLY A 225 -13.07 -11.75 6.35
N ILE A 226 -14.01 -12.32 7.12
CA ILE A 226 -13.91 -12.37 8.60
C ILE A 226 -13.13 -13.61 9.05
N GLU A 227 -11.81 -13.53 9.01
CA GLU A 227 -10.92 -14.60 9.49
C GLU A 227 -11.33 -15.13 10.88
N ARG A 228 -11.39 -16.46 11.04
CA ARG A 228 -11.94 -17.08 12.26
C ARG A 228 -10.93 -17.17 13.40
N ILE A 229 -9.65 -16.96 13.10
CA ILE A 229 -8.57 -16.93 14.09
C ILE A 229 -8.27 -15.46 14.38
N PRO A 230 -8.64 -14.93 15.57
CA PRO A 230 -8.55 -13.50 15.85
C PRO A 230 -7.14 -12.93 15.70
N GLU A 231 -6.11 -13.70 16.06
CA GLU A 231 -4.71 -13.29 15.96
C GLU A 231 -4.24 -13.21 14.51
N PHE A 232 -4.67 -14.16 13.67
CA PHE A 232 -4.42 -14.13 12.23
C PHE A 232 -5.13 -12.92 11.61
N SER A 233 -6.40 -12.69 11.96
CA SER A 233 -7.19 -11.54 11.51
C SER A 233 -6.57 -10.21 11.87
N ALA A 234 -6.14 -10.05 13.13
CA ALA A 234 -5.52 -8.81 13.58
C ALA A 234 -4.20 -8.54 12.84
N ALA A 235 -3.36 -9.58 12.67
CA ALA A 235 -2.10 -9.47 11.95
C ALA A 235 -2.33 -9.13 10.46
N THR A 236 -3.25 -9.83 9.80
CA THR A 236 -3.66 -9.55 8.42
C THR A 236 -4.14 -8.11 8.28
N ASN A 237 -5.07 -7.65 9.13
CA ASN A 237 -5.59 -6.28 9.13
C ASN A 237 -4.49 -5.22 9.25
N ILE A 238 -3.46 -5.46 10.05
CA ILE A 238 -2.33 -4.52 10.17
C ILE A 238 -1.47 -4.55 8.89
N PHE A 239 -1.18 -5.73 8.34
CA PHE A 239 -0.51 -5.85 7.05
C PHE A 239 -1.26 -5.09 5.95
N GLN A 240 -2.58 -5.26 5.87
CA GLN A 240 -3.43 -4.55 4.92
C GLN A 240 -3.24 -3.03 5.06
N GLN A 241 -3.32 -2.51 6.29
CA GLN A 241 -3.19 -1.08 6.55
C GLN A 241 -1.81 -0.53 6.16
N VAL A 242 -0.73 -1.27 6.43
CA VAL A 242 0.64 -0.87 6.07
C VAL A 242 0.76 -0.80 4.56
N CYS A 243 0.32 -1.84 3.86
CA CYS A 243 0.40 -1.90 2.41
C CYS A 243 -0.47 -0.83 1.74
N ASN A 244 -1.70 -0.64 2.21
CA ASN A 244 -2.60 0.40 1.71
C ASN A 244 -2.01 1.81 1.91
N ARG A 245 -1.39 2.09 3.08
CA ARG A 245 -0.69 3.37 3.33
C ARG A 245 0.51 3.56 2.42
N ASN A 246 1.17 2.47 2.03
CA ASN A 246 2.28 2.50 1.07
C ASN A 246 1.81 2.57 -0.39
N GLY A 247 0.51 2.77 -0.66
CA GLY A 247 -0.04 2.80 -2.02
C GLY A 247 -0.13 1.43 -2.71
N ASN A 248 0.04 0.34 -1.96
CA ASN A 248 0.00 -1.03 -2.45
C ASN A 248 -1.24 -1.73 -1.88
N ALA A 249 -2.42 -1.45 -2.45
CA ALA A 249 -3.64 -2.04 -1.95
C ALA A 249 -3.63 -3.57 -2.12
N LEU A 250 -4.15 -4.29 -1.12
CA LEU A 250 -4.28 -5.74 -1.16
C LEU A 250 -5.14 -6.18 -2.35
N THR A 251 -4.50 -6.82 -3.33
CA THR A 251 -5.22 -7.56 -4.37
C THR A 251 -5.14 -9.04 -4.02
N ILE A 252 -6.17 -9.57 -3.37
CA ILE A 252 -6.26 -11.02 -3.14
C ILE A 252 -6.56 -11.67 -4.49
N MET A 253 -5.63 -12.46 -5.01
CA MET A 253 -5.86 -13.23 -6.23
C MET A 253 -6.69 -14.47 -5.90
N ALA A 254 -8.01 -14.30 -5.83
CA ALA A 254 -8.93 -15.41 -5.66
C ALA A 254 -9.00 -16.23 -6.98
N GLN A 255 -8.46 -17.45 -6.99
CA GLN A 255 -8.60 -18.38 -8.11
C GLN A 255 -10.02 -18.94 -8.24
N TYR A 256 -10.77 -18.96 -7.14
CA TYR A 256 -12.10 -19.59 -7.08
C TYR A 256 -13.26 -18.58 -6.96
N GLY A 257 -12.97 -17.28 -7.12
CA GLY A 257 -13.95 -16.19 -7.20
C GLY A 257 -14.00 -15.31 -5.96
N GLY A 258 -14.07 -13.99 -6.19
CA GLY A 258 -14.58 -12.98 -5.26
C GLY A 258 -16.04 -12.66 -5.55
#